data_AF-A0A2V5Y5M7-F1
#
_entry.id   AF-A0A2V5Y5M7-F1
#
_cell.length_a   1.000
_cell.length_b   1.000
_cell.length_c   1.000
_cell.angle_alpha   90.00
_cell.angle_beta   90.00
_cell.angle_gamma   90.00
#
_symmetry.space_group_name_H-M   'P 1'
#
loop_
_entity.id
_entity.type
_entity.pdbx_description
1 polymer ?
#
loop_
_entity_poly.entity_id
_entity_poly.type
_entity_poly.pdbx_seq_one_letter_code
_entity_poly.pdbx_strand_id
1 'polypeptide(L)'
;MDLAASRTHIKSSRWRNAIAGTLQACAPQKTEMNAIGQPLARLDGKLKVTGRATFAAEFTRPKLAYGALIQSAIANGRVTKIDLSKARSAPGVIDILTRENAPPFKPYPDDLTKKGAPGESRVPLQDDEIHYAGQHLGIVVEESFEQAIHAASLVRVTYQTQPPIVALREESARRNATSPEKFIGRERLQVKRGDVNGGLATAAHKIDVVYSTPVENHNPIETYSTTAEWETPDRLLIHEATRGIKQLQKIVANAFDLPRDHVRIICKFIGGAFGSKGFQWSQTLLAAAASKLVQRPVKLTFTRPQMFDSAGQRARTEQTFSMSADKDGKLMALRHATITHSSPVS
;
A
#
# COMPACT_ATOMS: atom_id res chain seq x y z
N MET A 1 25.75 40.52 21.70
CA MET A 1 27.08 41.05 22.04
C MET A 1 27.68 41.60 20.77
N ASP A 2 27.97 42.90 20.80
CA ASP A 2 28.26 43.74 19.65
C ASP A 2 29.70 43.51 19.16
N LEU A 3 29.86 42.96 17.94
CA LEU A 3 31.17 42.62 17.35
C LEU A 3 31.91 43.83 16.76
N ALA A 4 31.40 45.05 16.96
CA ALA A 4 32.03 46.28 16.48
C ALA A 4 33.29 46.69 17.28
N ALA A 5 33.58 46.07 18.43
CA ALA A 5 34.59 46.56 19.37
C ALA A 5 36.04 46.02 19.18
N SER A 6 36.38 45.33 18.09
CA SER A 6 37.74 44.76 17.89
C SER A 6 38.43 45.26 16.61
N ARG A 7 38.52 46.57 16.41
CA ARG A 7 39.19 47.16 15.23
C ARG A 7 40.61 47.69 15.45
N THR A 8 41.24 47.52 16.62
CA THR A 8 42.45 48.31 16.94
C THR A 8 43.80 47.60 17.09
N HIS A 9 43.95 46.27 16.89
CA HIS A 9 45.27 45.63 17.05
C HIS A 9 45.66 44.57 16.00
N ILE A 10 45.66 44.92 14.70
CA ILE A 10 46.30 44.08 13.67
C ILE A 10 47.18 44.94 12.75
N LYS A 11 48.51 44.81 12.87
CA LYS A 11 49.48 45.66 12.15
C LYS A 11 49.75 45.24 10.69
N SER A 12 49.32 44.05 10.24
CA SER A 12 49.57 43.57 8.87
C SER A 12 48.41 43.91 7.91
N SER A 13 48.73 44.54 6.77
CA SER A 13 47.78 44.81 5.68
C SER A 13 47.27 43.53 5.01
N ARG A 14 48.12 42.50 4.95
CA ARG A 14 47.80 41.19 4.36
C ARG A 14 46.68 40.47 5.13
N TRP A 15 46.68 40.55 6.46
CA TRP A 15 45.64 39.93 7.30
C TRP A 15 44.33 40.74 7.31
N ARG A 16 44.40 42.07 7.18
CA ARG A 16 43.19 42.91 7.02
C ARG A 16 42.44 42.62 5.71
N ASN A 17 43.17 42.45 4.60
CA ASN A 17 42.57 42.13 3.32
C ASN A 17 42.02 40.69 3.26
N ALA A 18 42.69 39.74 3.94
CA ALA A 18 42.18 38.37 4.07
C ALA A 18 40.86 38.33 4.84
N ILE A 19 40.76 39.00 6.00
CA ILE A 19 39.52 39.05 6.81
C ILE A 19 38.40 39.80 6.08
N ALA A 20 38.71 40.90 5.38
CA ALA A 20 37.72 41.62 4.58
C ALA A 20 37.18 40.74 3.42
N GLY A 21 38.05 39.98 2.75
CA GLY A 21 37.66 39.02 1.73
C GLY A 21 36.81 37.85 2.27
N THR A 22 37.11 37.36 3.48
CA THR A 22 36.31 36.31 4.12
C THR A 22 34.94 36.82 4.58
N LEU A 23 34.83 38.06 5.06
CA LEU A 23 33.53 38.68 5.42
C LEU A 23 32.66 38.95 4.20
N GLN A 24 33.26 39.24 3.05
CA GLN A 24 32.53 39.42 1.79
C GLN A 24 32.12 38.08 1.14
N ALA A 25 32.87 37.00 1.39
CA ALA A 25 32.51 35.63 1.00
C ALA A 25 31.50 34.96 1.96
N CYS A 26 31.45 35.37 3.22
CA CYS A 26 30.47 34.94 4.22
C CYS A 26 29.31 35.93 4.40
N ALA A 27 29.26 37.01 3.60
CA ALA A 27 28.07 37.82 3.51
C ALA A 27 26.94 36.90 3.05
N PRO A 28 25.81 36.81 3.78
CA PRO A 28 24.67 36.05 3.28
C PRO A 28 24.31 36.67 1.94
N GLN A 29 24.56 35.95 0.84
CA GLN A 29 23.91 36.24 -0.42
C GLN A 29 22.43 36.16 -0.10
N LYS A 30 21.79 37.32 0.05
CA LYS A 30 20.34 37.46 0.01
C LYS A 30 19.89 37.12 -1.39
N THR A 31 19.92 35.84 -1.75
CA THR A 31 18.91 35.31 -2.65
C THR A 31 17.66 35.19 -1.79
N GLU A 32 16.90 36.28 -1.72
CA GLU A 32 15.50 36.24 -1.28
C GLU A 32 14.69 35.47 -2.33
N MET A 33 14.98 34.18 -2.51
CA MET A 33 14.02 33.26 -3.10
C MET A 33 13.03 32.90 -2.00
N ASN A 34 12.09 33.80 -1.76
CA ASN A 34 10.92 33.49 -0.95
C ASN A 34 9.99 32.58 -1.76
N ALA A 35 10.40 31.32 -1.94
CA ALA A 35 9.68 30.32 -2.73
C ALA A 35 8.44 29.76 -2.00
N ILE A 36 8.34 29.98 -0.69
CA ILE A 36 7.23 29.52 0.13
C ILE A 36 5.98 30.34 -0.22
N GLY A 37 4.87 29.65 -0.53
CA GLY A 37 3.60 30.27 -0.89
C GLY A 37 3.50 30.75 -2.34
N GLN A 38 4.54 30.60 -3.14
CA GLN A 38 4.53 31.03 -4.54
C GLN A 38 3.93 29.94 -5.46
N PRO A 39 3.12 30.31 -6.49
CA PRO A 39 2.52 29.36 -7.43
C PRO A 39 3.51 28.91 -8.50
N LEU A 40 4.64 28.35 -8.08
CA LEU A 40 5.70 27.92 -9.00
C LEU A 40 5.27 26.72 -9.85
N ALA A 41 5.72 26.69 -11.11
CA ALA A 41 5.50 25.56 -11.98
C ALA A 41 6.14 24.28 -11.39
N ARG A 42 5.40 23.18 -11.43
CA ARG A 42 5.90 21.91 -10.90
C ARG A 42 7.03 21.38 -11.75
N LEU A 43 8.12 20.92 -11.10
CA LEU A 43 9.27 20.29 -11.79
C LEU A 43 8.87 19.10 -12.66
N ASP A 44 7.88 18.32 -12.21
CA ASP A 44 7.36 17.15 -12.92
C ASP A 44 6.27 17.51 -13.96
N GLY A 45 5.83 18.76 -14.02
CA GLY A 45 4.69 19.21 -14.81
C GLY A 45 4.91 19.00 -16.31
N LYS A 46 6.04 19.47 -16.85
CA LYS A 46 6.36 19.34 -18.29
C LYS A 46 6.30 17.88 -18.76
N LEU A 47 6.88 16.95 -17.99
CA LEU A 47 6.89 15.54 -18.36
C LEU A 47 5.48 14.96 -18.42
N LYS A 48 4.59 15.34 -17.49
CA LYS A 48 3.20 14.85 -17.46
C LYS A 48 2.37 15.41 -18.62
N VAL A 49 2.45 16.72 -18.89
CA VAL A 49 1.62 17.36 -19.92
C VAL A 49 2.08 17.04 -21.34
N THR A 50 3.32 16.62 -21.53
CA THR A 50 3.84 16.19 -22.84
C THR A 50 3.83 14.67 -23.05
N GLY A 51 3.24 13.88 -22.14
CA GLY A 51 3.23 12.41 -22.23
C GLY A 51 4.62 11.76 -22.12
N ARG A 52 5.58 12.43 -21.45
CA ARG A 52 6.97 11.94 -21.27
C ARG A 52 7.24 11.37 -19.88
N ALA A 53 6.26 11.41 -18.98
CA ALA A 53 6.33 10.80 -17.67
C ALA A 53 6.07 9.29 -17.80
N THR A 54 7.05 8.46 -17.41
CA THR A 54 6.93 6.99 -17.47
C THR A 54 6.37 6.43 -16.15
N PHE A 55 5.12 5.97 -16.19
CA PHE A 55 4.42 5.29 -15.10
C PHE A 55 4.80 3.80 -15.02
N ALA A 56 4.38 3.12 -13.95
CA ALA A 56 4.84 1.74 -13.67
C ALA A 56 4.49 0.74 -14.79
N ALA A 57 3.30 0.91 -15.39
CA ALA A 57 2.83 0.07 -16.50
C ALA A 57 3.57 0.31 -17.83
N GLU A 58 4.32 1.40 -17.95
CA GLU A 58 4.96 1.80 -19.22
C GLU A 58 6.42 1.35 -19.31
N PHE A 59 6.99 0.81 -18.24
CA PHE A 59 8.32 0.22 -18.32
C PHE A 59 8.29 -1.01 -19.23
N THR A 60 9.16 -0.99 -20.23
CA THR A 60 9.39 -2.10 -21.16
C THR A 60 10.73 -2.74 -20.84
N ARG A 61 10.82 -4.06 -21.05
CA ARG A 61 12.02 -4.87 -20.89
C ARG A 61 12.13 -5.86 -22.05
N PRO A 62 13.35 -6.27 -22.45
CA PRO A 62 13.51 -7.30 -23.46
C PRO A 62 12.76 -8.58 -23.07
N LYS A 63 12.03 -9.18 -24.01
CA LYS A 63 11.21 -10.39 -23.77
C LYS A 63 10.20 -10.20 -22.62
N LEU A 64 9.59 -9.02 -22.50
CA LEU A 64 8.51 -8.82 -21.54
C LEU A 64 7.37 -9.82 -21.79
N ALA A 65 6.86 -10.43 -20.73
CA ALA A 65 5.64 -11.22 -20.72
C ALA A 65 4.59 -10.52 -19.84
N TYR A 66 3.33 -10.92 -20.00
CA TYR A 66 2.18 -10.36 -19.30
C TYR A 66 1.53 -11.41 -18.41
N GLY A 67 1.26 -11.01 -17.17
CA GLY A 67 0.54 -11.82 -16.20
C GLY A 67 -0.94 -11.41 -16.13
N ALA A 68 -1.83 -12.40 -16.05
CA ALA A 68 -3.24 -12.22 -15.72
C ALA A 68 -3.60 -13.05 -14.47
N LEU A 69 -4.28 -12.41 -13.52
CA LEU A 69 -4.67 -13.06 -12.26
C LEU A 69 -5.72 -14.14 -12.48
N ILE A 70 -5.58 -15.23 -11.73
CA ILE A 70 -6.65 -16.17 -11.42
C ILE A 70 -7.20 -15.77 -10.05
N GLN A 71 -8.49 -15.47 -9.93
CA GLN A 71 -9.11 -14.96 -8.71
C GLN A 71 -10.17 -15.92 -8.17
N SER A 72 -10.31 -15.95 -6.85
CA SER A 72 -11.39 -16.68 -6.19
C SER A 72 -12.76 -16.12 -6.56
N ALA A 73 -13.69 -17.02 -6.88
CA ALA A 73 -15.10 -16.71 -7.11
C ALA A 73 -15.95 -16.78 -5.81
N ILE A 74 -15.36 -17.23 -4.69
CA ILE A 74 -16.03 -17.32 -3.39
C ILE A 74 -15.35 -16.45 -2.34
N ALA A 75 -16.08 -16.08 -1.29
CA ALA A 75 -15.59 -15.19 -0.23
C ALA A 75 -15.05 -15.92 1.02
N ASN A 76 -15.42 -17.19 1.21
CA ASN A 76 -14.95 -18.00 2.34
C ASN A 76 -15.01 -19.49 1.98
N GLY A 77 -13.97 -20.25 2.33
CA GLY A 77 -13.88 -21.68 2.07
C GLY A 77 -12.47 -22.10 1.70
N ARG A 78 -12.34 -23.10 0.84
CA ARG A 78 -11.03 -23.54 0.32
C ARG A 78 -11.08 -24.05 -1.11
N VAL A 79 -9.95 -23.96 -1.81
CA VAL A 79 -9.75 -24.55 -3.13
C VAL A 79 -9.53 -26.05 -2.98
N THR A 80 -10.33 -26.86 -3.67
CA THR A 80 -10.14 -28.32 -3.71
C THR A 80 -9.46 -28.78 -4.99
N LYS A 81 -9.62 -28.04 -6.09
CA LYS A 81 -8.97 -28.34 -7.38
C LYS A 81 -8.86 -27.08 -8.24
N ILE A 82 -7.74 -26.95 -8.95
CA ILE A 82 -7.56 -26.00 -10.06
C ILE A 82 -7.32 -26.80 -11.34
N ASP A 83 -8.25 -26.74 -12.28
CA ASP A 83 -8.09 -27.30 -13.62
C ASP A 83 -7.54 -26.23 -14.57
N LEU A 84 -6.30 -26.47 -14.98
CA LEU A 84 -5.50 -25.62 -15.85
C LEU A 84 -5.49 -26.09 -17.31
N SER A 85 -6.12 -27.22 -17.63
CA SER A 85 -5.96 -27.90 -18.93
C SER A 85 -6.25 -27.00 -20.12
N LYS A 86 -7.41 -26.33 -20.13
CA LYS A 86 -7.81 -25.42 -21.21
C LYS A 86 -6.92 -24.18 -21.29
N ALA A 87 -6.51 -23.65 -20.14
CA ALA A 87 -5.62 -22.49 -20.09
C ALA A 87 -4.23 -22.84 -20.63
N ARG A 88 -3.65 -23.99 -20.24
CA ARG A 88 -2.34 -24.46 -20.74
C ARG A 88 -2.33 -24.72 -22.25
N SER A 89 -3.46 -25.16 -22.80
CA SER A 89 -3.59 -25.40 -24.24
C SER A 89 -3.91 -24.13 -25.05
N ALA A 90 -4.14 -22.97 -24.40
CA ALA A 90 -4.41 -21.74 -25.11
C ALA A 90 -3.14 -21.25 -25.84
N PRO A 91 -3.25 -20.75 -27.08
CA PRO A 91 -2.10 -20.28 -27.83
C PRO A 91 -1.32 -19.19 -27.08
N GLY A 92 0.01 -19.34 -27.05
CA GLY A 92 0.94 -18.34 -26.51
C GLY A 92 1.22 -18.44 -25.00
N VAL A 93 0.46 -19.25 -24.25
CA VAL A 93 0.71 -19.45 -22.81
C VAL A 93 2.11 -19.99 -22.58
N ILE A 94 2.90 -19.23 -21.81
CA ILE A 94 4.27 -19.59 -21.45
C ILE A 94 4.25 -20.55 -20.26
N ASP A 95 3.60 -20.14 -19.18
CA ASP A 95 3.33 -20.98 -18.02
C ASP A 95 2.21 -20.40 -17.15
N ILE A 96 1.78 -21.15 -16.15
CA ILE A 96 0.77 -20.75 -15.17
C ILE A 96 1.34 -20.99 -13.78
N LEU A 97 1.42 -19.92 -13.00
CA LEU A 97 1.80 -19.93 -11.58
C LEU A 97 0.55 -20.20 -10.75
N THR A 98 0.58 -21.23 -9.91
CA THR A 98 -0.41 -21.53 -8.88
C THR A 98 0.31 -21.97 -7.60
N ARG A 99 -0.42 -22.37 -6.56
CA ARG A 99 0.19 -22.90 -5.33
C ARG A 99 1.10 -24.10 -5.59
N GLU A 100 0.77 -24.93 -6.57
CA GLU A 100 1.48 -26.18 -6.88
C GLU A 100 2.91 -25.96 -7.37
N ASN A 101 3.24 -24.79 -7.92
CA ASN A 101 4.56 -24.46 -8.44
C ASN A 101 5.09 -23.09 -7.96
N ALA A 102 4.39 -22.44 -7.03
CA ALA A 102 4.87 -21.20 -6.42
C ALA A 102 6.16 -21.44 -5.63
N PRO A 103 7.13 -20.50 -5.67
CA PRO A 103 8.28 -20.60 -4.80
C PRO A 103 7.84 -20.53 -3.32
N PRO A 104 8.58 -21.16 -2.40
CA PRO A 104 8.33 -20.96 -0.99
C PRO A 104 8.59 -19.50 -0.62
N PHE A 105 7.66 -18.90 0.11
CA PHE A 105 7.84 -17.56 0.66
C PHE A 105 8.14 -17.64 2.15
N LYS A 106 9.06 -16.81 2.65
CA LYS A 106 9.16 -16.60 4.10
C LYS A 106 7.91 -15.88 4.59
N PRO A 107 7.26 -16.36 5.67
CA PRO A 107 6.22 -15.62 6.36
C PRO A 107 6.72 -14.22 6.77
N TYR A 108 5.80 -13.27 6.90
CA TYR A 108 6.16 -11.94 7.37
C TYR A 108 6.43 -11.96 8.89
N PRO A 109 7.56 -11.40 9.35
CA PRO A 109 7.79 -11.23 10.78
C PRO A 109 6.82 -10.23 11.40
N ASP A 110 6.56 -10.39 12.70
CA ASP A 110 5.69 -9.55 13.52
C ASP A 110 5.97 -8.05 13.37
N ASP A 111 7.24 -7.67 13.24
CA ASP A 111 7.62 -6.26 13.16
C ASP A 111 7.22 -5.60 11.84
N LEU A 112 6.99 -6.39 10.79
CA LEU A 112 6.42 -5.95 9.51
C LEU A 112 4.89 -5.91 9.59
N THR A 113 4.26 -6.99 10.05
CA THR A 113 2.79 -7.10 10.10
C THR A 113 2.18 -6.11 11.09
N LYS A 114 2.71 -5.99 12.32
CA LYS A 114 2.18 -5.07 13.35
C LYS A 114 2.31 -3.59 12.97
N LYS A 115 3.20 -3.25 12.03
CA LYS A 115 3.35 -1.88 11.51
C LYS A 115 2.42 -1.58 10.32
N GLY A 116 1.58 -2.53 9.90
CA GLY A 116 0.71 -2.40 8.74
C GLY A 116 1.51 -2.20 7.46
N ALA A 117 2.65 -2.89 7.32
CA ALA A 117 3.47 -2.76 6.13
C ALA A 117 2.90 -3.52 4.92
N PRO A 118 2.73 -4.86 4.99
CA PRO A 118 1.91 -5.55 4.01
C PRO A 118 0.43 -5.22 4.25
N GLY A 119 -0.37 -5.18 3.20
CA GLY A 119 -1.83 -5.03 3.29
C GLY A 119 -2.55 -6.32 3.68
N GLU A 120 -1.81 -7.44 3.65
CA GLU A 120 -2.26 -8.77 4.03
C GLU A 120 -1.13 -9.47 4.79
N SER A 121 -1.44 -10.09 5.93
CA SER A 121 -0.47 -10.80 6.78
C SER A 121 -0.05 -12.15 6.22
N ARG A 122 -0.81 -12.71 5.27
CA ARG A 122 -0.45 -13.90 4.51
C ARG A 122 0.43 -13.56 3.30
N VAL A 123 1.35 -14.46 3.01
CA VAL A 123 2.06 -14.53 1.72
C VAL A 123 1.19 -15.30 0.70
N PRO A 124 1.19 -14.91 -0.59
CA PRO A 124 0.29 -15.50 -1.56
C PRO A 124 0.69 -16.93 -1.96
N LEU A 125 -0.29 -17.74 -2.36
CA LEU A 125 -0.10 -19.08 -2.94
C LEU A 125 0.65 -20.06 -2.02
N GLN A 126 0.48 -19.99 -0.70
CA GLN A 126 1.10 -20.94 0.26
C GLN A 126 0.09 -21.88 0.93
N ASP A 127 -1.21 -21.62 0.80
CA ASP A 127 -2.30 -22.44 1.32
C ASP A 127 -3.46 -22.48 0.32
N ASP A 128 -4.51 -23.25 0.64
CA ASP A 128 -5.72 -23.35 -0.17
C ASP A 128 -6.94 -22.66 0.44
N GLU A 129 -6.76 -21.89 1.52
CA GLU A 129 -7.84 -21.20 2.22
C GLU A 129 -8.23 -19.92 1.49
N ILE A 130 -9.52 -19.58 1.54
CA ILE A 130 -10.07 -18.39 0.93
C ILE A 130 -10.73 -17.55 2.00
N HIS A 131 -10.30 -16.30 2.12
CA HIS A 131 -10.73 -15.39 3.17
C HIS A 131 -11.53 -14.19 2.65
N TYR A 132 -11.50 -13.94 1.33
CA TYR A 132 -12.24 -12.87 0.69
C TYR A 132 -12.47 -13.16 -0.80
N ALA A 133 -13.50 -12.54 -1.37
CA ALA A 133 -13.80 -12.63 -2.80
C ALA A 133 -12.70 -11.94 -3.60
N GLY A 134 -12.30 -12.52 -4.74
CA GLY A 134 -11.21 -11.96 -5.55
C GLY A 134 -9.79 -12.34 -5.08
N GLN A 135 -9.64 -13.09 -3.99
CA GLN A 135 -8.33 -13.56 -3.50
C GLN A 135 -7.55 -14.25 -4.62
N HIS A 136 -6.27 -13.90 -4.76
CA HIS A 136 -5.43 -14.39 -5.84
C HIS A 136 -5.08 -15.88 -5.67
N LEU A 137 -5.40 -16.68 -6.69
CA LEU A 137 -5.16 -18.13 -6.74
C LEU A 137 -4.03 -18.50 -7.72
N GLY A 138 -3.56 -17.55 -8.53
CA GLY A 138 -2.48 -17.78 -9.47
C GLY A 138 -2.33 -16.67 -10.51
N ILE A 139 -1.41 -16.88 -11.45
CA ILE A 139 -1.18 -16.02 -12.61
C ILE A 139 -1.01 -16.89 -13.86
N VAL A 140 -1.71 -16.56 -14.94
CA VAL A 140 -1.35 -17.03 -16.29
C VAL A 140 -0.35 -16.06 -16.92
N VAL A 141 0.74 -16.58 -17.49
CA VAL A 141 1.81 -15.79 -18.12
C VAL A 141 1.83 -16.04 -19.62
N GLU A 142 1.81 -14.97 -20.41
CA GLU A 142 1.68 -15.00 -21.88
C GLU A 142 2.51 -13.85 -22.53
N GLU A 143 2.71 -13.85 -23.84
CA GLU A 143 3.45 -12.83 -24.59
C GLU A 143 2.68 -11.51 -24.82
N SER A 144 1.37 -11.54 -24.69
CA SER A 144 0.41 -10.45 -24.86
C SER A 144 -0.54 -10.35 -23.66
N PHE A 145 -1.05 -9.16 -23.43
CA PHE A 145 -1.99 -8.93 -22.33
C PHE A 145 -3.35 -9.58 -22.59
N GLU A 146 -3.85 -9.47 -23.82
CA GLU A 146 -5.16 -9.96 -24.23
C GLU A 146 -5.27 -11.49 -24.14
N GLN A 147 -4.25 -12.22 -24.60
CA GLN A 147 -4.26 -13.68 -24.51
C GLN A 147 -4.02 -14.15 -23.07
N ALA A 148 -3.22 -13.44 -22.25
CA ALA A 148 -3.11 -13.74 -20.82
C ALA A 148 -4.48 -13.67 -20.13
N ILE A 149 -5.24 -12.60 -20.37
CA ILE A 149 -6.59 -12.42 -19.82
C ILE A 149 -7.55 -13.52 -20.33
N HIS A 150 -7.50 -13.82 -21.62
CA HIS A 150 -8.31 -14.90 -22.19
C HIS A 150 -7.97 -16.26 -21.55
N ALA A 151 -6.70 -16.64 -21.48
CA ALA A 151 -6.28 -17.91 -20.91
C ALA A 151 -6.61 -18.01 -19.41
N ALA A 152 -6.49 -16.92 -18.64
CA ALA A 152 -6.95 -16.88 -17.25
C ALA A 152 -8.46 -17.17 -17.11
N SER A 153 -9.29 -16.70 -18.05
CA SER A 153 -10.74 -16.99 -18.06
C SER A 153 -11.08 -18.46 -18.34
N LEU A 154 -10.14 -19.23 -18.91
CA LEU A 154 -10.32 -20.66 -19.19
C LEU A 154 -10.04 -21.55 -17.97
N VAL A 155 -9.41 -21.02 -16.93
CA VAL A 155 -9.16 -21.76 -15.69
C VAL A 155 -10.49 -22.12 -15.02
N ARG A 156 -10.56 -23.33 -14.46
CA ARG A 156 -11.72 -23.79 -13.68
C ARG A 156 -11.27 -24.15 -12.30
N VAL A 157 -11.95 -23.61 -11.29
CA VAL A 157 -11.62 -23.84 -9.89
C VAL A 157 -12.80 -24.48 -9.19
N THR A 158 -12.55 -25.56 -8.47
CA THR A 158 -13.53 -26.22 -7.60
C THR A 158 -13.26 -25.81 -6.16
N TYR A 159 -14.35 -25.51 -5.43
CA TYR A 159 -14.29 -25.01 -4.08
C TYR A 159 -15.06 -25.90 -3.11
N GLN A 160 -14.61 -25.91 -1.86
CA GLN A 160 -15.45 -26.24 -0.71
C GLN A 160 -15.85 -24.91 -0.04
N THR A 161 -17.05 -24.43 -0.35
CA THR A 161 -17.55 -23.13 0.13
C THR A 161 -17.95 -23.18 1.60
N GLN A 162 -17.71 -22.08 2.32
CA GLN A 162 -18.22 -21.84 3.65
C GLN A 162 -18.98 -20.50 3.69
N PRO A 163 -19.95 -20.33 4.60
CA PRO A 163 -20.64 -19.04 4.76
C PRO A 163 -19.65 -17.92 5.14
N PRO A 164 -19.59 -16.81 4.39
CA PRO A 164 -18.76 -15.66 4.76
C PRO A 164 -19.43 -14.79 5.83
N ILE A 165 -18.62 -14.08 6.61
CA ILE A 165 -19.08 -13.05 7.57
C ILE A 165 -19.14 -11.72 6.84
N VAL A 166 -20.34 -11.16 6.64
CA VAL A 166 -20.53 -9.95 5.80
C VAL A 166 -21.30 -8.83 6.50
N ALA A 167 -21.97 -9.08 7.63
CA ALA A 167 -22.65 -8.05 8.41
C ALA A 167 -21.93 -7.77 9.74
N LEU A 168 -21.74 -6.48 10.09
CA LEU A 168 -21.04 -6.08 11.32
C LEU A 168 -21.72 -6.56 12.62
N ARG A 169 -23.06 -6.71 12.60
CA ARG A 169 -23.85 -6.97 13.80
C ARG A 169 -24.33 -8.41 13.95
N GLU A 170 -24.04 -9.27 12.99
CA GLU A 170 -24.36 -10.70 13.09
C GLU A 170 -23.56 -11.36 14.22
N GLU A 171 -24.06 -12.48 14.73
CA GLU A 171 -23.46 -13.14 15.90
C GLU A 171 -22.04 -13.63 15.62
N SER A 172 -21.80 -14.19 14.43
CA SER A 172 -20.47 -14.60 13.96
C SER A 172 -19.46 -13.45 13.93
N ALA A 173 -19.87 -12.25 13.50
CA ALA A 173 -19.00 -11.08 13.54
C ALA A 173 -18.65 -10.67 14.97
N ARG A 174 -19.63 -10.69 15.90
CA ARG A 174 -19.40 -10.33 17.30
C ARG A 174 -18.48 -11.31 18.02
N ARG A 175 -18.62 -12.61 17.77
CA ARG A 175 -17.74 -13.64 18.35
C ARG A 175 -16.28 -13.47 17.92
N ASN A 176 -16.05 -12.95 16.72
CA ASN A 176 -14.72 -12.70 16.17
C ASN A 176 -14.24 -11.25 16.33
N ALA A 177 -15.01 -10.39 17.02
CA ALA A 177 -14.66 -8.99 17.17
C ALA A 177 -13.48 -8.84 18.14
N THR A 178 -12.56 -7.94 17.79
CA THR A 178 -11.43 -7.57 18.65
C THR A 178 -11.47 -6.08 18.98
N SER A 179 -10.89 -5.70 20.11
CA SER A 179 -10.68 -4.30 20.49
C SER A 179 -9.19 -4.00 20.43
N PRO A 180 -8.67 -3.55 19.28
CA PRO A 180 -7.24 -3.30 19.13
C PRO A 180 -6.81 -2.17 20.07
N GLU A 181 -5.71 -2.39 20.79
CA GLU A 181 -5.11 -1.40 21.69
C GLU A 181 -4.44 -0.26 20.93
N LYS A 182 -3.86 -0.57 19.76
CA LYS A 182 -3.13 0.39 18.93
C LYS A 182 -3.44 0.26 17.45
N PHE A 183 -3.46 1.38 16.74
CA PHE A 183 -3.43 1.42 15.28
C PHE A 183 -1.99 1.24 14.78
N ILE A 184 -1.76 0.22 13.93
CA ILE A 184 -0.45 -0.10 13.32
C ILE A 184 0.74 -0.08 14.30
N GLY A 185 0.49 -0.53 15.54
CA GLY A 185 1.49 -0.58 16.61
C GLY A 185 1.89 0.78 17.21
N ARG A 186 1.26 1.88 16.79
CA ARG A 186 1.65 3.26 17.16
C ARG A 186 0.63 3.96 18.05
N GLU A 187 -0.51 4.35 17.49
CA GLU A 187 -1.48 5.24 18.14
C GLU A 187 -2.43 4.44 19.03
N ARG A 188 -2.63 4.87 20.28
CA ARG A 188 -3.61 4.22 21.18
C ARG A 188 -5.03 4.44 20.67
N LEU A 189 -5.81 3.36 20.56
CA LEU A 189 -7.20 3.40 20.11
C LEU A 189 -8.19 3.43 21.27
N GLN A 190 -7.84 2.79 22.40
CA GLN A 190 -8.68 2.75 23.59
C GLN A 190 -8.26 3.88 24.54
N VAL A 191 -8.83 5.07 24.35
CA VAL A 191 -8.49 6.27 25.12
C VAL A 191 -9.65 6.68 26.03
N LYS A 192 -9.36 6.81 27.33
CA LYS A 192 -10.30 7.34 28.34
C LYS A 192 -9.64 8.47 29.12
N ARG A 193 -10.37 9.56 29.32
CA ARG A 193 -9.94 10.71 30.12
C ARG A 193 -11.13 11.31 30.87
N GLY A 194 -10.99 11.49 32.19
CA GLY A 194 -12.05 12.05 33.04
C GLY A 194 -13.24 11.12 33.27
N ASP A 195 -14.33 11.68 33.80
CA ASP A 195 -15.60 10.99 34.04
C ASP A 195 -16.64 11.34 32.96
N VAL A 196 -16.60 10.58 31.87
CA VAL A 196 -17.55 10.71 30.76
C VAL A 196 -18.98 10.38 31.20
N ASN A 197 -19.16 9.42 32.11
CA ASN A 197 -20.50 9.00 32.53
C ASN A 197 -21.17 10.09 33.37
N GLY A 198 -20.45 10.69 34.32
CA GLY A 198 -20.94 11.82 35.11
C GLY A 198 -21.26 13.05 34.24
N GLY A 199 -20.38 13.39 33.28
CA GLY A 199 -20.62 14.52 32.37
C GLY A 199 -21.78 14.29 31.39
N LEU A 200 -22.12 13.04 31.04
CA LEU A 200 -23.32 12.72 30.25
C LEU A 200 -24.61 12.70 31.09
N ALA A 201 -24.53 12.44 32.40
CA ALA A 201 -25.69 12.30 33.28
C ALA A 201 -26.23 13.64 33.80
N THR A 202 -25.37 14.65 33.94
CA THR A 202 -25.69 15.94 34.59
C THR A 202 -25.97 17.09 33.62
N ALA A 203 -26.01 16.81 32.32
CA ALA A 203 -26.01 17.82 31.27
C ALA A 203 -27.40 18.38 30.94
N ALA A 204 -27.44 19.66 30.56
CA ALA A 204 -28.64 20.33 30.07
C ALA A 204 -28.97 19.95 28.62
N HIS A 205 -27.94 19.67 27.80
CA HIS A 205 -28.08 19.23 26.42
C HIS A 205 -27.31 17.93 26.19
N LYS A 206 -27.92 17.00 25.46
CA LYS A 206 -27.33 15.69 25.16
C LYS A 206 -27.72 15.22 23.77
N ILE A 207 -26.76 14.62 23.07
CA ILE A 207 -27.00 13.82 21.87
C ILE A 207 -26.43 12.41 22.08
N ASP A 208 -27.10 11.43 21.51
CA ASP A 208 -26.64 10.05 21.42
C ASP A 208 -27.09 9.51 20.07
N VAL A 209 -26.18 9.53 19.10
CA VAL A 209 -26.51 9.32 17.69
C VAL A 209 -25.57 8.28 17.11
N VAL A 210 -26.10 7.46 16.20
CA VAL A 210 -25.29 6.54 15.40
C VAL A 210 -25.06 7.15 14.02
N TYR A 211 -23.80 7.39 13.69
CA TYR A 211 -23.36 7.74 12.35
C TYR A 211 -22.80 6.50 11.64
N SER A 212 -22.82 6.49 10.32
CA SER A 212 -22.13 5.46 9.55
C SER A 212 -21.43 6.05 8.34
N THR A 213 -20.34 5.40 7.93
CA THR A 213 -19.68 5.70 6.65
C THR A 213 -19.69 4.45 5.79
N PRO A 214 -19.96 4.55 4.48
CA PRO A 214 -19.92 3.40 3.58
C PRO A 214 -18.49 2.91 3.36
N VAL A 215 -18.39 1.75 2.72
CA VAL A 215 -17.15 1.29 2.10
C VAL A 215 -16.82 2.21 0.94
N GLU A 216 -15.58 2.66 0.84
CA GLU A 216 -15.11 3.45 -0.30
C GLU A 216 -13.77 2.93 -0.84
N ASN A 217 -13.65 2.95 -2.16
CA ASN A 217 -12.45 2.55 -2.87
C ASN A 217 -11.65 3.76 -3.34
N HIS A 218 -10.33 3.66 -3.24
CA HIS A 218 -9.39 4.74 -3.52
C HIS A 218 -9.44 5.24 -4.98
N ASN A 219 -9.76 4.35 -5.91
CA ASN A 219 -9.93 4.59 -7.35
C ASN A 219 -8.91 5.57 -7.99
N PRO A 220 -7.58 5.37 -7.81
CA PRO A 220 -6.62 6.10 -8.62
C PRO A 220 -6.82 5.78 -10.11
N ILE A 221 -6.62 6.76 -10.99
CA ILE A 221 -6.76 6.58 -12.44
C ILE A 221 -5.74 5.55 -12.94
N GLU A 222 -4.49 5.62 -12.48
CA GLU A 222 -3.53 4.54 -12.67
C GLU A 222 -3.84 3.39 -11.71
N THR A 223 -4.12 2.20 -12.24
CA THR A 223 -4.28 0.96 -11.46
C THR A 223 -2.94 0.49 -10.88
N TYR A 224 -2.92 -0.63 -10.14
CA TYR A 224 -1.64 -1.25 -9.82
C TYR A 224 -1.02 -1.86 -11.06
N SER A 225 0.27 -1.64 -11.21
CA SER A 225 1.09 -2.32 -12.21
C SER A 225 2.46 -2.57 -11.63
N THR A 226 2.91 -3.81 -11.76
CA THR A 226 4.23 -4.27 -11.36
C THR A 226 4.89 -4.91 -12.56
N THR A 227 6.09 -4.45 -12.91
CA THR A 227 6.98 -5.21 -13.80
C THR A 227 8.15 -5.74 -12.97
N ALA A 228 8.29 -7.05 -12.89
CA ALA A 228 9.36 -7.72 -12.14
C ALA A 228 10.32 -8.45 -13.09
N GLU A 229 11.60 -8.43 -12.77
CA GLU A 229 12.67 -9.09 -13.53
C GLU A 229 13.77 -9.57 -12.60
N TRP A 230 14.11 -10.84 -12.68
CA TRP A 230 15.31 -11.39 -12.07
C TRP A 230 16.50 -11.14 -12.99
N GLU A 231 17.36 -10.18 -12.62
CA GLU A 231 18.58 -9.84 -13.37
C GLU A 231 19.66 -10.92 -13.21
N THR A 232 19.65 -11.58 -12.05
CA THR A 232 20.41 -12.79 -11.72
C THR A 232 19.52 -13.70 -10.86
N PRO A 233 19.91 -14.96 -10.57
CA PRO A 233 19.12 -15.84 -9.70
C PRO A 233 18.78 -15.27 -8.31
N ASP A 234 19.56 -14.28 -7.86
CA ASP A 234 19.51 -13.66 -6.54
C ASP A 234 19.35 -12.13 -6.56
N ARG A 235 19.13 -11.48 -7.73
CA ARG A 235 18.89 -10.03 -7.84
C ARG A 235 17.61 -9.73 -8.59
N LEU A 236 16.76 -8.91 -7.97
CA LEU A 236 15.40 -8.63 -8.42
C LEU A 236 15.20 -7.13 -8.64
N LEU A 237 14.85 -6.77 -9.87
CA LEU A 237 14.41 -5.44 -10.29
C LEU A 237 12.88 -5.40 -10.37
N ILE A 238 12.27 -4.40 -9.73
CA ILE A 238 10.82 -4.17 -9.77
C ILE A 238 10.53 -2.72 -10.13
N HIS A 239 9.68 -2.54 -11.14
CA HIS A 239 9.02 -1.27 -11.42
C HIS A 239 7.61 -1.32 -10.85
N GLU A 240 7.29 -0.42 -9.91
CA GLU A 240 5.98 -0.41 -9.25
C GLU A 240 5.54 0.99 -8.84
N ALA A 241 4.24 1.26 -8.97
CA ALA A 241 3.61 2.45 -8.45
C ALA A 241 3.32 2.30 -6.95
N THR A 242 4.28 2.70 -6.10
CA THR A 242 4.16 2.59 -4.63
C THR A 242 4.59 3.87 -3.92
N ARG A 243 3.92 4.23 -2.83
CA ARG A 243 4.34 5.26 -1.88
C ARG A 243 5.30 4.70 -0.80
N GLY A 244 5.46 3.38 -0.74
CA GLY A 244 6.17 2.67 0.31
C GLY A 244 7.47 2.01 -0.16
N ILE A 245 8.28 2.66 -1.03
CA ILE A 245 9.45 2.04 -1.69
C ILE A 245 10.35 1.23 -0.74
N LYS A 246 10.81 1.82 0.37
CA LYS A 246 11.68 1.13 1.34
C LYS A 246 10.97 -0.02 2.06
N GLN A 247 9.65 0.08 2.21
CA GLN A 247 8.85 -0.93 2.88
C GLN A 247 8.57 -2.11 1.96
N LEU A 248 8.24 -1.83 0.68
CA LEU A 248 8.11 -2.85 -0.36
C LEU A 248 9.41 -3.62 -0.55
N GLN A 249 10.55 -2.92 -0.60
CA GLN A 249 11.86 -3.56 -0.69
C GLN A 249 12.10 -4.57 0.44
N LYS A 250 11.73 -4.23 1.68
CA LYS A 250 11.86 -5.14 2.83
C LYS A 250 10.94 -6.35 2.72
N ILE A 251 9.70 -6.13 2.28
CA ILE A 251 8.71 -7.20 2.11
C ILE A 251 9.17 -8.20 1.05
N VAL A 252 9.60 -7.71 -0.11
CA VAL A 252 10.11 -8.55 -1.20
C VAL A 252 11.39 -9.28 -0.78
N ALA A 253 12.34 -8.58 -0.15
CA ALA A 253 13.58 -9.20 0.33
C ALA A 253 13.30 -10.30 1.36
N ASN A 254 12.41 -10.06 2.33
CA ASN A 254 11.98 -11.08 3.28
C ASN A 254 11.35 -12.28 2.58
N ALA A 255 10.31 -12.04 1.76
CA ALA A 255 9.52 -13.09 1.16
C ALA A 255 10.38 -14.05 0.32
N PHE A 256 11.34 -13.53 -0.46
CA PHE A 256 12.24 -14.33 -1.29
C PHE A 256 13.55 -14.74 -0.61
N ASP A 257 13.72 -14.46 0.68
CA ASP A 257 14.94 -14.74 1.46
C ASP A 257 16.21 -14.14 0.82
N LEU A 258 16.13 -12.88 0.40
CA LEU A 258 17.21 -12.16 -0.26
C LEU A 258 17.84 -11.10 0.65
N PRO A 259 19.15 -10.82 0.47
CA PRO A 259 19.75 -9.57 0.95
C PRO A 259 18.97 -8.36 0.43
N ARG A 260 18.80 -7.34 1.28
CA ARG A 260 17.94 -6.19 0.94
C ARG A 260 18.45 -5.38 -0.25
N ASP A 261 19.77 -5.28 -0.40
CA ASP A 261 20.46 -4.61 -1.50
C ASP A 261 20.44 -5.39 -2.82
N HIS A 262 19.98 -6.65 -2.80
CA HIS A 262 19.68 -7.43 -3.99
C HIS A 262 18.28 -7.15 -4.57
N VAL A 263 17.46 -6.38 -3.86
CA VAL A 263 16.12 -5.99 -4.33
C VAL A 263 16.10 -4.49 -4.65
N ARG A 264 15.83 -4.16 -5.91
CA ARG A 264 15.73 -2.79 -6.40
C ARG A 264 14.30 -2.45 -6.81
N ILE A 265 13.70 -1.50 -6.12
CA ILE A 265 12.36 -0.97 -6.44
C ILE A 265 12.51 0.39 -7.14
N ILE A 266 11.87 0.56 -8.29
CA ILE A 266 11.83 1.81 -9.07
C ILE A 266 10.39 2.31 -9.16
N CYS A 267 10.15 3.50 -8.63
CA CYS A 267 8.88 4.24 -8.77
C CYS A 267 9.19 5.67 -9.25
N LYS A 268 9.09 5.92 -10.56
CA LYS A 268 9.38 7.26 -11.13
C LYS A 268 8.19 8.21 -11.00
N PHE A 269 7.01 7.75 -11.41
CA PHE A 269 5.75 8.50 -11.37
C PHE A 269 4.64 7.61 -10.80
N ILE A 270 3.63 8.26 -10.22
CA ILE A 270 2.45 7.59 -9.64
C ILE A 270 1.19 8.36 -10.07
N GLY A 271 0.28 7.69 -10.76
CA GLY A 271 -0.95 8.24 -11.32
C GLY A 271 -2.11 8.22 -10.31
N GLY A 272 -1.82 8.71 -9.11
CA GLY A 272 -2.73 8.67 -7.96
C GLY A 272 -2.51 7.43 -7.08
N ALA A 273 -2.85 7.59 -5.80
CA ALA A 273 -2.70 6.54 -4.79
C ALA A 273 -3.84 6.60 -3.76
N PHE A 274 -4.03 7.78 -3.15
CA PHE A 274 -5.13 8.08 -2.21
C PHE A 274 -5.20 7.20 -0.95
N GLY A 275 -4.24 6.31 -0.74
CA GLY A 275 -4.21 5.37 0.39
C GLY A 275 -3.77 3.99 -0.07
N SER A 276 -4.36 3.49 -1.17
CA SER A 276 -4.16 2.12 -1.67
C SER A 276 -2.69 1.79 -1.82
N LYS A 277 -1.94 2.57 -2.62
CA LYS A 277 -0.51 2.35 -2.93
C LYS A 277 0.44 2.70 -1.76
N GLY A 278 -0.07 2.81 -0.54
CA GLY A 278 0.75 2.93 0.68
C GLY A 278 1.06 1.57 1.31
N PHE A 279 0.09 0.67 1.30
CA PHE A 279 0.24 -0.73 1.70
C PHE A 279 0.76 -1.55 0.52
N GLN A 280 1.38 -2.68 0.82
CA GLN A 280 1.92 -3.58 -0.20
C GLN A 280 1.04 -4.82 -0.31
N TRP A 281 0.57 -5.09 -1.52
CA TRP A 281 -0.38 -6.14 -1.83
C TRP A 281 0.31 -7.25 -2.63
N SER A 282 -0.35 -8.39 -2.78
CA SER A 282 0.30 -9.61 -3.27
C SER A 282 0.75 -9.56 -4.74
N GLN A 283 0.28 -8.62 -5.56
CA GLN A 283 0.67 -8.54 -6.98
C GLN A 283 2.18 -8.43 -7.18
N THR A 284 2.90 -7.78 -6.27
CA THR A 284 4.35 -7.63 -6.43
C THR A 284 5.08 -8.96 -6.30
N LEU A 285 4.73 -9.73 -5.26
CA LEU A 285 5.31 -11.05 -5.02
C LEU A 285 4.90 -12.02 -6.12
N LEU A 286 3.64 -11.93 -6.56
CA LEU A 286 3.08 -12.73 -7.65
C LEU A 286 3.82 -12.47 -8.97
N ALA A 287 4.00 -11.19 -9.36
CA ALA A 287 4.74 -10.84 -10.58
C ALA A 287 6.20 -11.29 -10.52
N ALA A 288 6.86 -11.14 -9.36
CA ALA A 288 8.24 -11.60 -9.17
C ALA A 288 8.35 -13.13 -9.21
N ALA A 289 7.42 -13.87 -8.60
CA ALA A 289 7.39 -15.33 -8.66
C ALA A 289 7.13 -15.83 -10.08
N ALA A 290 6.19 -15.22 -10.80
CA ALA A 290 5.94 -15.52 -12.20
C ALA A 290 7.17 -15.24 -13.06
N SER A 291 7.84 -14.09 -12.88
CA SER A 291 9.09 -13.78 -13.58
C SER A 291 10.19 -14.80 -13.31
N LYS A 292 10.28 -15.31 -12.07
CA LYS A 292 11.23 -16.37 -11.71
C LYS A 292 10.91 -17.68 -12.44
N LEU A 293 9.63 -18.06 -12.45
CA LEU A 293 9.13 -19.28 -13.09
C LEU A 293 9.45 -19.29 -14.59
N VAL A 294 9.13 -18.21 -15.30
CA VAL A 294 9.30 -18.13 -16.76
C VAL A 294 10.66 -17.60 -17.22
N GLN A 295 11.55 -17.28 -16.28
CA GLN A 295 12.90 -16.75 -16.52
C GLN A 295 12.94 -15.55 -17.50
N ARG A 296 11.93 -14.68 -17.41
CA ARG A 296 11.83 -13.44 -18.19
C ARG A 296 11.06 -12.37 -17.41
N PRO A 297 11.16 -11.07 -17.78
CA PRO A 297 10.39 -10.03 -17.12
C PRO A 297 8.89 -10.28 -17.25
N VAL A 298 8.14 -10.11 -16.16
CA VAL A 298 6.68 -10.25 -16.15
C VAL A 298 6.04 -8.96 -15.66
N LYS A 299 5.10 -8.44 -16.46
CA LYS A 299 4.23 -7.31 -16.10
C LYS A 299 2.86 -7.82 -15.68
N LEU A 300 2.47 -7.50 -14.46
CA LEU A 300 1.14 -7.73 -13.93
C LEU A 300 0.47 -6.38 -13.69
N THR A 301 -0.64 -6.13 -14.39
CA THR A 301 -1.43 -4.91 -14.22
C THR A 301 -2.85 -5.28 -13.84
N PHE A 302 -3.36 -4.69 -12.76
CA PHE A 302 -4.76 -4.85 -12.40
C PHE A 302 -5.65 -4.17 -13.42
N THR A 303 -6.71 -4.89 -13.79
CA THR A 303 -7.87 -4.30 -14.46
C THR A 303 -8.60 -3.35 -13.50
N ARG A 304 -9.47 -2.48 -14.03
CA ARG A 304 -10.27 -1.60 -13.18
C ARG A 304 -11.15 -2.37 -12.18
N PRO A 305 -11.87 -3.44 -12.56
CA PRO A 305 -12.65 -4.23 -11.59
C PRO A 305 -11.80 -4.82 -10.45
N GLN A 306 -10.58 -5.28 -10.74
CA GLN A 306 -9.65 -5.80 -9.73
C GLN A 306 -9.21 -4.76 -8.68
N MET A 307 -9.38 -3.46 -8.96
CA MET A 307 -9.11 -2.43 -7.96
C MET A 307 -10.11 -2.46 -6.79
N PHE A 308 -11.25 -3.15 -6.92
CA PHE A 308 -12.27 -3.23 -5.86
C PHE A 308 -12.04 -4.39 -4.88
N ASP A 309 -11.28 -5.41 -5.27
CA ASP A 309 -11.01 -6.59 -4.44
C ASP A 309 -9.52 -6.73 -4.05
N SER A 310 -8.60 -6.14 -4.81
CA SER A 310 -7.15 -6.41 -4.68
C SER A 310 -6.31 -5.23 -4.16
N ALA A 311 -6.92 -4.06 -3.92
CA ALA A 311 -6.21 -2.80 -3.64
C ALA A 311 -6.47 -2.19 -2.24
N GLY A 312 -7.20 -2.90 -1.39
CA GLY A 312 -7.69 -2.41 -0.10
C GLY A 312 -8.68 -1.25 -0.21
N GLN A 313 -9.46 -1.05 0.84
CA GLN A 313 -10.56 -0.07 0.86
C GLN A 313 -10.68 0.61 2.22
N ARG A 314 -11.38 1.75 2.24
CA ARG A 314 -11.85 2.31 3.50
C ARG A 314 -13.03 1.47 3.96
N ALA A 315 -12.91 0.86 5.12
CA ALA A 315 -13.96 0.02 5.69
C ALA A 315 -15.19 0.84 6.08
N ARG A 316 -16.35 0.17 6.09
CA ARG A 316 -17.60 0.70 6.65
C ARG A 316 -17.42 0.88 8.15
N THR A 317 -17.88 2.01 8.67
CA THR A 317 -17.93 2.25 10.12
C THR A 317 -19.36 2.42 10.60
N GLU A 318 -19.63 1.96 11.81
CA GLU A 318 -20.78 2.37 12.63
C GLU A 318 -20.25 3.04 13.89
N GLN A 319 -20.63 4.29 14.10
CA GLN A 319 -20.05 5.20 15.08
C GLN A 319 -21.13 5.64 16.05
N THR A 320 -21.13 5.12 17.27
CA THR A 320 -21.97 5.63 18.36
C THR A 320 -21.29 6.84 18.97
N PHE A 321 -21.89 8.01 18.78
CA PHE A 321 -21.38 9.29 19.22
C PHE A 321 -22.32 9.88 20.28
N SER A 322 -21.88 9.86 21.54
CA SER A 322 -22.58 10.48 22.66
C SER A 322 -21.85 11.75 23.08
N MET A 323 -22.55 12.88 23.18
CA MET A 323 -21.96 14.15 23.59
C MET A 323 -22.94 14.93 24.47
N SER A 324 -22.39 15.71 25.39
CA SER A 324 -23.20 16.57 26.26
C SER A 324 -22.60 17.96 26.46
N ALA A 325 -23.47 18.92 26.76
CA ALA A 325 -23.12 20.30 27.07
C ALA A 325 -23.98 20.86 28.21
N ASP A 326 -23.45 21.89 28.89
CA ASP A 326 -24.23 22.68 29.83
C ASP A 326 -25.21 23.63 29.11
N LYS A 327 -25.99 24.40 29.88
CA LYS A 327 -27.01 25.33 29.36
C LYS A 327 -26.43 26.43 28.47
N ASP A 328 -25.13 26.73 28.58
CA ASP A 328 -24.43 27.76 27.83
C ASP A 328 -23.69 27.17 26.61
N GLY A 329 -23.85 25.86 26.37
CA GLY A 329 -23.29 25.14 25.22
C GLY A 329 -21.85 24.65 25.44
N LYS A 330 -21.29 24.73 26.65
CA LYS A 330 -19.94 24.24 26.92
C LYS A 330 -19.94 22.71 26.98
N LEU A 331 -19.07 22.08 26.20
CA LEU A 331 -18.92 20.63 26.17
C LEU A 331 -18.48 20.08 27.54
N MET A 332 -19.22 19.08 28.03
CA MET A 332 -18.99 18.43 29.32
C MET A 332 -18.44 17.01 29.16
N ALA A 333 -19.00 16.22 28.24
CA ALA A 333 -18.54 14.87 27.96
C ALA A 333 -18.66 14.52 26.48
N LEU A 334 -17.78 13.62 26.04
CA LEU A 334 -17.77 13.04 24.71
C LEU A 334 -17.37 11.57 24.80
N ARG A 335 -18.18 10.71 24.19
CA ARG A 335 -17.91 9.30 23.98
C ARG A 335 -18.08 8.99 22.51
N HIS A 336 -17.07 8.40 21.90
CA HIS A 336 -17.13 7.93 20.53
C HIS A 336 -16.69 6.46 20.49
N ALA A 337 -17.60 5.57 20.16
CA ALA A 337 -17.35 4.14 20.00
C ALA A 337 -17.61 3.72 18.56
N THR A 338 -16.64 3.07 17.93
CA THR A 338 -16.72 2.69 16.52
C THR A 338 -16.62 1.18 16.36
N ILE A 339 -17.50 0.62 15.54
CA ILE A 339 -17.40 -0.75 15.02
C ILE A 339 -17.05 -0.64 13.52
N THR A 340 -16.09 -1.43 13.07
CA THR A 340 -15.65 -1.51 11.67
C THR A 340 -15.37 -2.96 11.30
N HIS A 341 -15.34 -3.30 10.01
CA HIS A 341 -14.87 -4.61 9.55
C HIS A 341 -13.41 -4.57 9.14
N SER A 342 -12.77 -5.73 9.19
CA SER A 342 -11.45 -6.00 8.63
C SER A 342 -11.44 -7.44 8.12
N SER A 343 -10.57 -7.75 7.16
CA SER A 343 -10.28 -9.14 6.78
C SER A 343 -9.56 -9.84 7.94
N PRO A 344 -9.77 -11.17 8.17
CA PRO A 344 -9.02 -11.93 9.18
C PRO A 344 -7.52 -12.00 8.90
N VAL A 345 -7.11 -11.60 7.69
CA VAL A 345 -5.75 -11.69 7.18
C VAL A 345 -5.16 -10.31 6.86
N SER A 346 -5.80 -9.23 7.32
CA SER A 346 -5.28 -7.85 7.18
C SER A 346 -4.32 -7.47 8.29
#